data_AF-A0A0B6S4B1-F1
#
_entry.id   AF-A0A0B6S4B1-F1
#
_cell.length_a   1.000
_cell.length_b   1.000
_cell.length_c   1.000
_cell.angle_alpha   90.00
_cell.angle_beta   90.00
_cell.angle_gamma   90.00
#
_symmetry.space_group_name_H-M   'P 1'
#
loop_
_entity.id
_entity.type
_entity.pdbx_description
1 polymer ?
#
loop_
_entity_poly.entity_id
_entity_poly.type
_entity_poly.pdbx_seq_one_letter_code
_entity_poly.pdbx_strand_id
1 'polypeptide(L)'
;MANKMWTADRSVEWLKRTTAFGVLGVYTHVEVTEVVAYRDDEPKTPINVFSIAVLEARLADSSTRPAFLHGKDRVRLRSLNGWAFGVVRYVTELACLVPSYETFSSQSVWNLGGVPLRIGDMMAVAPQFVPPDSSESTPLNRMLKNNFWSGSYILELFDISKSNLGVFLEKPQRLQELSDRVQERVPLQLASLADRLGNIVLQLPCTSLLGTFRMTDDGFSVEVAWHPQVTPRPLRAVTSMEFDGAVCGYGSVPLNSSTANLNTRDNSGGSKHLIWDESNELILAATSTTYYVHQVGIKPSINVPEPRVFNCVEDDGSLSSKRVALRMSLPKQLVGESSQHTFREWTHKRIYKDEQTRLEQTRHFVQYRPDPGNPVASRRKAIDDIRFLIDQYGKGGVWLWDPYLSARDLLDTLFHCRHSGAPMRALTDGMEPRERASPKDVGAPMKAYFRRKAKRQEAARAGRTGPVKTFIDDQRAALSRAGGNLQGLVLEYRIRTGQTGLKFHDRFLIFPRPDETPLAWSLGTSVNGAGKAHHILQRVDNGRLILDAFAELWDQLAGSRHLIWKTP
;
A
#
# COMPACT_ATOMS: atom_id res chain seq x y z
N MET A 1 -37.39 11.31 -3.15
CA MET A 1 -36.58 10.36 -3.96
C MET A 1 -36.38 9.11 -3.11
N ALA A 2 -37.15 8.05 -3.36
CA ALA A 2 -37.01 6.81 -2.58
C ALA A 2 -35.61 6.22 -2.81
N ASN A 3 -34.95 5.87 -1.71
CA ASN A 3 -33.55 5.43 -1.69
C ASN A 3 -33.39 4.17 -2.54
N LYS A 4 -32.78 4.29 -3.74
CA LYS A 4 -32.51 3.17 -4.67
C LYS A 4 -31.34 2.30 -4.17
N MET A 5 -31.32 1.94 -2.89
CA MET A 5 -30.31 1.01 -2.37
C MET A 5 -30.58 -0.40 -2.91
N TRP A 6 -29.52 -1.14 -3.22
CA TRP A 6 -29.60 -2.54 -3.58
C TRP A 6 -29.98 -3.37 -2.35
N THR A 7 -30.85 -4.37 -2.50
CA THR A 7 -31.41 -5.16 -1.39
C THR A 7 -31.17 -6.65 -1.61
N ALA A 8 -31.30 -7.44 -0.54
CA ALA A 8 -31.20 -8.89 -0.63
C ALA A 8 -32.26 -9.50 -1.57
N ASP A 9 -33.49 -8.97 -1.60
CA ASP A 9 -34.53 -9.45 -2.53
C ASP A 9 -34.15 -9.18 -4.00
N ARG A 10 -33.55 -8.03 -4.31
CA ARG A 10 -33.03 -7.74 -5.66
C ARG A 10 -31.89 -8.67 -6.04
N SER A 11 -31.05 -9.05 -5.08
CA SER A 11 -30.03 -10.07 -5.29
C SER A 11 -30.63 -11.42 -5.67
N VAL A 12 -31.73 -11.83 -5.02
CA VAL A 12 -32.45 -13.08 -5.35
C VAL A 12 -33.00 -13.04 -6.78
N GLU A 13 -33.67 -11.97 -7.17
CA GLU A 13 -34.21 -11.79 -8.53
C GLU A 13 -33.09 -11.84 -9.58
N TRP A 14 -31.99 -11.11 -9.32
CA TRP A 14 -30.83 -11.09 -10.20
C TRP A 14 -30.17 -12.47 -10.32
N LEU A 15 -30.06 -13.20 -9.20
CA LEU A 15 -29.51 -14.55 -9.17
C LEU A 15 -30.37 -15.53 -9.97
N LYS A 16 -31.69 -15.53 -9.78
CA LYS A 16 -32.64 -16.36 -10.56
C LYS A 16 -32.49 -16.14 -12.06
N ARG A 17 -32.35 -14.88 -12.49
CA ARG A 17 -32.14 -14.52 -13.90
C ARG A 17 -30.79 -14.98 -14.44
N THR A 18 -29.71 -14.74 -13.71
CA THR A 18 -28.33 -14.93 -14.21
C THR A 18 -27.82 -16.36 -14.11
N THR A 19 -28.41 -17.16 -13.22
CA THR A 19 -28.14 -18.60 -13.10
C THR A 19 -28.96 -19.45 -14.05
N ALA A 20 -29.90 -18.85 -14.78
CA ALA A 20 -30.64 -19.53 -15.83
C ALA A 20 -29.68 -20.06 -16.91
N PHE A 21 -30.01 -21.24 -17.44
CA PHE A 21 -29.16 -21.98 -18.37
C PHE A 21 -28.70 -21.12 -19.54
N GLY A 22 -27.39 -21.03 -19.73
CA GLY A 22 -26.76 -20.35 -20.85
C GLY A 22 -26.74 -18.82 -20.79
N VAL A 23 -27.27 -18.20 -19.73
CA VAL A 23 -27.18 -16.73 -19.54
C VAL A 23 -25.72 -16.34 -19.27
N LEU A 24 -25.19 -16.62 -18.08
CA LEU A 24 -23.76 -16.42 -17.80
C LEU A 24 -22.92 -17.70 -17.99
N GLY A 25 -23.57 -18.86 -17.94
CA GLY A 25 -22.90 -20.16 -18.02
C GLY A 25 -23.89 -21.32 -17.95
N VAL A 26 -23.36 -22.54 -17.94
CA VAL A 26 -24.13 -23.77 -17.75
C VAL A 26 -23.82 -24.34 -16.37
N TYR A 27 -24.35 -23.68 -15.33
CA TYR A 27 -24.06 -24.06 -13.95
C TYR A 27 -24.96 -25.21 -13.50
N THR A 28 -24.40 -26.15 -12.76
CA THR A 28 -25.17 -27.24 -12.12
C THR A 28 -24.92 -27.32 -10.62
N HIS A 29 -23.75 -26.86 -10.16
CA HIS A 29 -23.33 -26.95 -8.76
C HIS A 29 -22.70 -25.65 -8.28
N VAL A 30 -22.53 -25.55 -6.98
CA VAL A 30 -21.82 -24.48 -6.28
C VAL A 30 -20.73 -25.10 -5.43
N GLU A 31 -19.46 -24.79 -5.73
CA GLU A 31 -18.35 -25.11 -4.83
C GLU A 31 -18.20 -23.99 -3.81
N VAL A 32 -18.24 -24.34 -2.52
CA VAL A 32 -18.10 -23.38 -1.43
C VAL A 32 -16.77 -23.60 -0.73
N THR A 33 -16.04 -22.51 -0.49
CA THR A 33 -14.88 -22.47 0.39
C THR A 33 -15.14 -21.44 1.48
N GLU A 34 -15.12 -21.88 2.73
CA GLU A 34 -15.39 -21.04 3.90
C GLU A 34 -14.17 -21.03 4.81
N VAL A 35 -13.68 -19.85 5.15
CA VAL A 35 -12.72 -19.64 6.23
C VAL A 35 -13.52 -19.31 7.48
N VAL A 36 -13.46 -20.20 8.46
CA VAL A 36 -14.22 -20.11 9.70
C VAL A 36 -13.30 -19.97 10.90
N ALA A 37 -13.77 -19.26 11.91
CA ALA A 37 -13.10 -19.13 13.20
C ALA A 37 -13.95 -19.72 14.32
N TYR A 38 -13.29 -20.23 15.34
CA TYR A 38 -13.86 -20.75 16.57
C TYR A 38 -13.14 -20.09 17.73
N ARG A 39 -13.91 -19.63 18.70
CA ARG A 39 -13.36 -19.15 19.96
C ARG A 39 -13.44 -20.27 21.00
N ASP A 40 -12.44 -20.34 21.88
CA ASP A 40 -12.38 -21.38 22.91
C ASP A 40 -13.57 -21.29 23.91
N ASP A 41 -14.15 -20.10 24.09
CA ASP A 41 -15.37 -19.89 24.90
C ASP A 41 -16.66 -20.34 24.21
N GLU A 42 -16.66 -20.42 22.88
CA GLU A 42 -17.83 -20.82 22.07
C GLU A 42 -17.43 -21.78 20.92
N PRO A 43 -16.90 -22.98 21.22
CA PRO A 43 -16.25 -23.84 20.24
C PRO A 43 -17.21 -24.48 19.22
N LYS A 44 -18.53 -24.38 19.46
CA LYS A 44 -19.57 -24.96 18.59
C LYS A 44 -20.16 -23.96 17.58
N THR A 45 -19.85 -22.67 17.70
CA THR A 45 -20.44 -21.62 16.87
C THR A 45 -19.40 -21.09 15.88
N PRO A 46 -19.33 -21.62 14.65
CA PRO A 46 -18.37 -21.14 13.66
C PRO A 46 -18.67 -19.69 13.27
N ILE A 47 -17.67 -18.84 13.33
CA ILE A 47 -17.72 -17.45 12.88
C ILE A 47 -17.26 -17.40 11.44
N ASN A 48 -18.00 -16.72 10.57
CA ASN A 48 -17.54 -16.45 9.20
C ASN A 48 -16.35 -15.47 9.23
N VAL A 49 -15.19 -15.90 8.73
CA VAL A 49 -14.06 -15.00 8.44
C VAL A 49 -14.11 -14.54 6.99
N PHE A 50 -14.43 -15.44 6.07
CA PHE A 50 -14.68 -15.14 4.66
C PHE A 50 -15.27 -16.38 3.99
N SER A 51 -16.34 -16.23 3.22
CA SER A 51 -16.93 -17.32 2.45
C SER A 51 -16.99 -16.95 0.98
N ILE A 52 -16.59 -17.88 0.12
CA ILE A 52 -16.78 -17.78 -1.32
C ILE A 52 -17.51 -19.01 -1.85
N ALA A 53 -18.58 -18.78 -2.62
CA ALA A 53 -19.35 -19.81 -3.29
C ALA A 53 -19.28 -19.58 -4.82
N VAL A 54 -18.73 -20.54 -5.54
CA VAL A 54 -18.39 -20.44 -6.96
C VAL A 54 -19.28 -21.35 -7.77
N LEU A 55 -20.01 -20.80 -8.73
CA LEU A 55 -20.90 -21.57 -9.59
C LEU A 55 -20.09 -22.30 -10.66
N GLU A 56 -20.37 -23.59 -10.85
CA GLU A 56 -19.63 -24.47 -11.75
C GLU A 56 -20.53 -25.48 -12.47
N ALA A 57 -20.08 -25.90 -13.65
CA ALA A 57 -20.62 -27.07 -14.34
C ALA A 57 -19.93 -28.34 -13.81
N ARG A 58 -20.70 -29.30 -13.32
CA ARG A 58 -20.21 -30.63 -12.90
C ARG A 58 -21.14 -31.75 -13.34
N LEU A 59 -20.61 -32.97 -13.34
CA LEU A 59 -21.39 -34.20 -13.54
C LEU A 59 -22.42 -34.38 -12.41
N ALA A 60 -23.52 -35.08 -12.71
CA ALA A 60 -24.47 -35.51 -11.69
C ALA A 60 -23.73 -36.32 -10.59
N ASP A 61 -24.13 -36.16 -9.33
CA ASP A 61 -23.53 -36.77 -8.12
C ASP A 61 -22.19 -36.17 -7.64
N SER A 62 -21.82 -34.96 -8.10
CA SER A 62 -20.59 -34.29 -7.65
C SER A 62 -20.69 -33.61 -6.28
N SER A 63 -21.84 -33.69 -5.60
CA SER A 63 -22.09 -33.06 -4.30
C SER A 63 -21.26 -33.71 -3.20
N THR A 64 -20.69 -32.89 -2.32
CA THR A 64 -19.85 -33.35 -1.21
C THR A 64 -20.28 -32.71 0.11
N ARG A 65 -20.07 -33.41 1.22
CA ARG A 65 -20.31 -32.84 2.56
C ARG A 65 -19.21 -31.83 2.94
N PRO A 66 -19.51 -30.84 3.80
CA PRO A 66 -18.51 -29.97 4.41
C PRO A 66 -17.37 -30.76 5.04
N ALA A 67 -16.16 -30.49 4.56
CA ALA A 67 -14.94 -31.10 5.09
C ALA A 67 -13.85 -30.05 5.29
N PHE A 68 -13.10 -30.18 6.38
CA PHE A 68 -11.93 -29.36 6.63
C PHE A 68 -10.76 -29.81 5.76
N LEU A 69 -10.14 -28.87 5.05
CA LEU A 69 -8.97 -29.15 4.20
C LEU A 69 -7.70 -29.52 5.00
N HIS A 70 -7.73 -29.36 6.32
CA HIS A 70 -6.63 -29.69 7.24
C HIS A 70 -6.85 -31.01 8.01
N GLY A 71 -7.90 -31.77 7.71
CA GLY A 71 -8.24 -32.96 8.49
C GLY A 71 -8.63 -32.60 9.93
N LYS A 72 -7.91 -33.13 10.92
CA LYS A 72 -8.19 -32.88 12.35
C LYS A 72 -7.46 -31.66 12.93
N ASP A 73 -6.42 -31.16 12.27
CA ASP A 73 -5.54 -30.13 12.82
C ASP A 73 -6.00 -28.71 12.48
N ARG A 74 -6.64 -28.03 13.44
CA ARG A 74 -7.09 -26.64 13.24
C ARG A 74 -5.91 -25.68 13.16
N VAL A 75 -6.06 -24.63 12.36
CA VAL A 75 -5.08 -23.55 12.26
C VAL A 75 -5.11 -22.72 13.54
N ARG A 76 -3.97 -22.56 14.21
CA ARG A 76 -3.82 -21.70 15.39
C ARG A 76 -2.75 -20.65 15.12
N LEU A 77 -2.99 -19.42 15.55
CA LEU A 77 -2.08 -18.30 15.36
C LEU A 77 -1.24 -18.08 16.61
N ARG A 78 0.05 -17.79 16.45
CA ARG A 78 0.95 -17.45 17.56
C ARG A 78 0.61 -16.11 18.17
N SER A 79 0.12 -15.18 17.34
CA SER A 79 -0.22 -13.81 17.72
C SER A 79 -1.63 -13.65 18.33
N LEU A 80 -2.42 -14.72 18.38
CA LEU A 80 -3.81 -14.70 18.86
C LEU A 80 -4.20 -16.01 19.56
N ASN A 81 -4.14 -15.99 20.89
CA ASN A 81 -4.57 -17.10 21.75
C ASN A 81 -6.10 -17.13 21.89
N GLY A 82 -6.67 -18.32 22.16
CA GLY A 82 -8.12 -18.49 22.35
C GLY A 82 -8.92 -18.66 21.05
N TRP A 83 -8.23 -18.72 19.91
CA TRP A 83 -8.83 -18.82 18.58
C TRP A 83 -8.28 -20.02 17.82
N ALA A 84 -9.17 -20.70 17.13
CA ALA A 84 -8.84 -21.76 16.17
C ALA A 84 -9.57 -21.52 14.86
N PHE A 85 -8.90 -21.76 13.74
CA PHE A 85 -9.40 -21.47 12.40
C PHE A 85 -9.49 -22.74 11.58
N GLY A 86 -10.41 -22.73 10.62
CA GLY A 86 -10.56 -23.81 9.67
C GLY A 86 -10.90 -23.30 8.27
N VAL A 87 -10.44 -24.06 7.28
CA VAL A 87 -10.83 -23.88 5.89
C VAL A 87 -11.70 -25.08 5.52
N VAL A 88 -12.97 -24.82 5.27
CA VAL A 88 -13.99 -25.82 4.93
C VAL A 88 -14.25 -25.73 3.43
N ARG A 89 -14.35 -26.88 2.76
CA ARG A 89 -14.76 -26.95 1.36
C ARG A 89 -15.85 -27.99 1.15
N TYR A 90 -16.81 -27.67 0.30
CA TYR A 90 -17.86 -28.60 -0.13
C TYR A 90 -18.47 -28.17 -1.47
N VAL A 91 -19.30 -29.05 -2.02
CA VAL A 91 -20.00 -28.85 -3.28
C VAL A 91 -21.46 -29.19 -3.04
N THR A 92 -22.36 -28.30 -3.44
CA THR A 92 -23.81 -28.50 -3.37
C THR A 92 -24.46 -28.24 -4.72
N GLU A 93 -25.69 -28.69 -4.89
CA GLU A 93 -26.47 -28.43 -6.11
C GLU A 93 -26.86 -26.95 -6.21
N LEU A 94 -26.91 -26.43 -7.43
CA LEU A 94 -27.32 -25.05 -7.70
C LEU A 94 -28.72 -24.72 -7.14
N ALA A 95 -29.61 -25.72 -7.11
CA ALA A 95 -30.97 -25.59 -6.59
C ALA A 95 -31.01 -25.16 -5.10
N CYS A 96 -29.96 -25.41 -4.33
CA CYS A 96 -29.88 -25.00 -2.92
C CYS A 96 -29.55 -23.51 -2.73
N LEU A 97 -28.96 -22.86 -3.74
CA LEU A 97 -28.39 -21.51 -3.58
C LEU A 97 -29.47 -20.43 -3.35
N VAL A 98 -30.49 -20.40 -4.19
CA VAL A 98 -31.59 -19.42 -4.09
C VAL A 98 -32.35 -19.54 -2.77
N PRO A 99 -32.79 -20.74 -2.33
CA PRO A 99 -33.41 -20.92 -1.02
C PRO A 99 -32.53 -20.47 0.16
N SER A 100 -31.22 -20.76 0.13
CA SER A 100 -30.29 -20.29 1.16
C SER A 100 -30.19 -18.76 1.20
N TYR A 101 -30.21 -18.10 0.04
CA TYR A 101 -30.19 -16.63 -0.03
C TYR A 101 -31.51 -16.02 0.45
N GLU A 102 -32.66 -16.59 0.09
CA GLU A 102 -33.98 -16.17 0.58
C GLU A 102 -34.10 -16.33 2.10
N THR A 103 -33.53 -17.41 2.65
CA THR A 103 -33.43 -17.62 4.11
C THR A 103 -32.59 -16.53 4.76
N PHE A 104 -31.45 -16.15 4.15
CA PHE A 104 -30.67 -15.02 4.62
C PHE A 104 -31.47 -13.70 4.57
N SER A 105 -32.19 -13.42 3.47
CA SER A 105 -32.99 -12.18 3.31
C SER A 105 -34.04 -12.04 4.42
N SER A 106 -34.68 -13.14 4.80
CA SER A 106 -35.78 -13.15 5.78
C SER A 106 -35.34 -13.30 7.23
N GLN A 107 -34.27 -14.07 7.50
CA GLN A 107 -33.87 -14.49 8.85
C GLN A 107 -32.47 -14.01 9.25
N SER A 108 -31.70 -13.38 8.35
CA SER A 108 -30.29 -13.05 8.56
C SER A 108 -29.43 -14.25 8.95
N VAL A 109 -29.78 -15.43 8.43
CA VAL A 109 -29.03 -16.68 8.64
C VAL A 109 -28.43 -17.14 7.32
N TRP A 110 -27.11 -17.27 7.27
CA TRP A 110 -26.42 -17.92 6.16
C TRP A 110 -26.21 -19.40 6.47
N ASN A 111 -26.80 -20.27 5.66
CA ASN A 111 -26.67 -21.71 5.79
C ASN A 111 -26.75 -22.40 4.41
N LEU A 112 -25.60 -22.57 3.76
CA LEU A 112 -25.49 -23.32 2.50
C LEU A 112 -24.90 -24.72 2.70
N GLY A 113 -24.03 -24.90 3.70
CA GLY A 113 -23.38 -26.17 4.04
C GLY A 113 -24.10 -27.05 5.05
N GLY A 114 -25.30 -26.64 5.50
CA GLY A 114 -26.06 -27.34 6.53
C GLY A 114 -25.68 -26.97 7.97
N VAL A 115 -24.63 -26.17 8.18
CA VAL A 115 -24.25 -25.60 9.47
C VAL A 115 -24.33 -24.06 9.38
N PRO A 116 -25.15 -23.39 10.21
CA PRO A 116 -25.24 -21.94 10.18
C PRO A 116 -23.96 -21.29 10.68
N LEU A 117 -23.49 -20.25 9.98
CA LEU A 117 -22.35 -19.44 10.38
C LEU A 117 -22.81 -18.24 11.21
N ARG A 118 -22.08 -17.89 12.27
CA ARG A 118 -22.20 -16.58 12.91
C ARG A 118 -21.63 -15.52 11.97
N ILE A 119 -22.49 -14.62 11.55
CA ILE A 119 -22.20 -13.52 10.64
C ILE A 119 -22.35 -12.17 11.38
N GLY A 120 -21.73 -11.12 10.84
CA GLY A 120 -21.95 -9.73 11.30
C GLY A 120 -23.22 -9.11 10.72
N ASP A 121 -23.27 -7.78 10.73
CA ASP A 121 -24.36 -7.02 10.11
C ASP A 121 -24.13 -6.95 8.60
N MET A 122 -24.99 -7.62 7.82
CA MET A 122 -24.76 -7.87 6.41
C MET A 122 -25.58 -6.93 5.52
N MET A 123 -24.89 -6.27 4.60
CA MET A 123 -25.51 -5.46 3.56
C MET A 123 -25.31 -6.08 2.18
N ALA A 124 -26.39 -6.25 1.41
CA ALA A 124 -26.31 -6.71 0.03
C ALA A 124 -25.70 -5.62 -0.86
N VAL A 125 -24.68 -5.99 -1.65
CA VAL A 125 -24.03 -5.10 -2.62
C VAL A 125 -24.54 -5.40 -4.02
N ALA A 126 -24.70 -4.34 -4.83
CA ALA A 126 -25.09 -4.49 -6.23
C ALA A 126 -24.07 -5.35 -7.00
N PRO A 127 -24.50 -6.16 -7.99
CA PRO A 127 -23.62 -7.02 -8.76
C PRO A 127 -22.46 -6.24 -9.39
N GLN A 128 -21.25 -6.79 -9.25
CA GLN A 128 -20.04 -6.21 -9.82
C GLN A 128 -19.44 -7.18 -10.83
N PHE A 129 -19.00 -6.67 -11.98
CA PHE A 129 -18.21 -7.47 -12.91
C PHE A 129 -16.73 -7.33 -12.57
N VAL A 130 -16.06 -8.45 -12.36
CA VAL A 130 -14.62 -8.51 -12.07
C VAL A 130 -13.93 -9.12 -13.29
N PRO A 131 -13.18 -8.32 -14.08
CA PRO A 131 -12.40 -8.86 -15.18
C PRO A 131 -11.20 -9.67 -14.66
N PRO A 132 -10.65 -10.58 -15.47
CA PRO A 132 -9.37 -11.22 -15.17
C PRO A 132 -8.25 -10.17 -15.09
N ASP A 133 -7.16 -10.53 -14.42
CA ASP A 133 -5.95 -9.72 -14.40
C ASP A 133 -5.33 -9.61 -15.80
N SER A 134 -4.77 -8.44 -16.10
CA SER A 134 -4.01 -8.15 -17.31
C SER A 134 -2.74 -7.38 -16.92
N SER A 135 -2.36 -6.34 -17.65
CA SER A 135 -1.23 -5.48 -17.28
C SER A 135 -1.42 -4.82 -15.90
N GLU A 136 -2.66 -4.52 -15.53
CA GLU A 136 -3.05 -4.13 -14.17
C GLU A 136 -3.85 -5.25 -13.49
N SER A 137 -3.50 -5.55 -12.24
CA SER A 137 -4.23 -6.53 -11.41
C SER A 137 -5.48 -5.90 -10.80
N THR A 138 -6.62 -6.59 -10.88
CA THR A 138 -7.85 -6.23 -10.19
C THR A 138 -7.81 -6.79 -8.76
N PRO A 139 -7.88 -5.96 -7.70
CA PRO A 139 -7.66 -6.42 -6.33
C PRO A 139 -8.52 -7.62 -5.90
N LEU A 140 -9.81 -7.63 -6.28
CA LEU A 140 -10.74 -8.71 -5.93
C LEU A 140 -10.27 -10.09 -6.42
N ASN A 141 -9.50 -10.19 -7.51
CA ASN A 141 -9.00 -11.47 -8.03
C ASN A 141 -8.14 -12.24 -7.02
N ARG A 142 -7.57 -11.57 -6.02
CA ARG A 142 -6.79 -12.22 -4.94
C ARG A 142 -7.66 -13.05 -3.96
N MET A 143 -8.98 -12.90 -4.04
CA MET A 143 -9.97 -13.56 -3.20
C MET A 143 -10.94 -14.44 -4.01
N LEU A 144 -10.87 -14.40 -5.35
CA LEU A 144 -11.73 -15.16 -6.25
C LEU A 144 -11.06 -16.46 -6.70
N LYS A 145 -11.88 -17.48 -6.99
CA LYS A 145 -11.39 -18.73 -7.56
C LYS A 145 -11.29 -18.60 -9.07
N ASN A 146 -10.08 -18.76 -9.61
CA ASN A 146 -9.83 -18.97 -11.04
C ASN A 146 -10.58 -17.97 -11.96
N ASN A 147 -10.54 -16.68 -11.64
CA ASN A 147 -11.18 -15.67 -12.48
C ASN A 147 -10.35 -15.39 -13.74
N PHE A 148 -10.38 -16.33 -14.67
CA PHE A 148 -9.62 -16.32 -15.93
C PHE A 148 -10.55 -16.06 -17.13
N TRP A 149 -9.91 -15.88 -18.30
CA TRP A 149 -10.56 -15.75 -19.61
C TRP A 149 -11.52 -14.56 -19.72
N SER A 150 -12.81 -14.77 -19.47
CA SER A 150 -13.85 -13.77 -19.70
C SER A 150 -14.14 -12.93 -18.46
N GLY A 151 -13.85 -13.42 -17.25
CA GLY A 151 -14.17 -12.74 -16.00
C GLY A 151 -15.39 -13.34 -15.28
N SER A 152 -15.80 -12.72 -14.18
CA SER A 152 -16.88 -13.21 -13.32
C SER A 152 -17.73 -12.06 -12.81
N TYR A 153 -19.03 -12.32 -12.64
CA TYR A 153 -19.85 -11.48 -11.78
C TYR A 153 -19.68 -11.89 -10.32
N ILE A 154 -19.70 -10.90 -9.44
CA ILE A 154 -19.73 -11.06 -7.99
C ILE A 154 -21.02 -10.48 -7.44
N LEU A 155 -21.70 -11.29 -6.63
CA LEU A 155 -22.80 -10.88 -5.76
C LEU A 155 -22.34 -11.05 -4.31
N GLU A 156 -22.44 -10.01 -3.51
CA GLU A 156 -21.77 -9.97 -2.21
C GLU A 156 -22.73 -9.56 -1.09
N LEU A 157 -22.61 -10.25 0.04
CA LEU A 157 -23.10 -9.82 1.35
C LEU A 157 -21.91 -9.27 2.13
N PHE A 158 -21.91 -7.97 2.36
CA PHE A 158 -20.81 -7.23 2.97
C PHE A 158 -21.06 -7.03 4.47
N ASP A 159 -20.15 -7.48 5.34
CA ASP A 159 -20.25 -7.21 6.78
C ASP A 159 -19.87 -5.76 7.06
N ILE A 160 -20.84 -4.90 7.41
CA ILE A 160 -20.57 -3.49 7.68
C ILE A 160 -20.03 -3.25 9.09
N SER A 161 -20.36 -4.14 10.03
CA SER A 161 -19.98 -4.00 11.43
C SER A 161 -18.57 -4.50 11.74
N LYS A 162 -18.15 -5.57 11.04
CA LYS A 162 -16.95 -6.37 11.34
C LYS A 162 -16.84 -6.78 12.81
N SER A 163 -17.97 -6.81 13.53
CA SER A 163 -18.03 -6.92 15.00
C SER A 163 -17.34 -8.18 15.53
N ASN A 164 -17.43 -9.29 14.80
CA ASN A 164 -16.80 -10.55 15.15
C ASN A 164 -15.29 -10.61 14.84
N LEU A 165 -14.75 -9.67 14.06
CA LEU A 165 -13.42 -9.76 13.44
C LEU A 165 -12.52 -8.54 13.75
N GLY A 166 -12.93 -7.64 14.64
CA GLY A 166 -12.18 -6.44 15.02
C GLY A 166 -10.73 -6.71 15.46
N VAL A 167 -10.47 -7.88 16.06
CA VAL A 167 -9.13 -8.31 16.51
C VAL A 167 -8.08 -8.36 15.39
N PHE A 168 -8.51 -8.52 14.13
CA PHE A 168 -7.66 -8.51 12.94
C PHE A 168 -7.45 -7.10 12.37
N LEU A 169 -8.46 -6.24 12.48
CA LEU A 169 -8.42 -4.86 12.00
C LEU A 169 -7.56 -3.98 12.92
N GLU A 170 -7.59 -4.24 14.24
CA GLU A 170 -6.76 -3.54 15.22
C GLU A 170 -5.27 -3.86 15.09
N LYS A 171 -4.92 -5.08 14.63
CA LYS A 171 -3.53 -5.56 14.52
C LYS A 171 -3.30 -6.27 13.20
N PRO A 172 -2.86 -5.55 12.15
CA PRO A 172 -2.66 -6.10 10.81
C PRO A 172 -1.73 -7.32 10.74
N GLN A 173 -0.76 -7.43 11.66
CA GLN A 173 0.15 -8.58 11.72
C GLN A 173 -0.59 -9.91 11.97
N ARG A 174 -1.69 -9.87 12.74
CA ARG A 174 -2.51 -11.07 12.99
C ARG A 174 -3.22 -11.54 11.72
N LEU A 175 -3.72 -10.59 10.95
CA LEU A 175 -4.38 -10.88 9.68
C LEU A 175 -3.39 -11.43 8.66
N GLN A 176 -2.17 -10.88 8.61
CA GLN A 176 -1.11 -11.41 7.76
C GLN A 176 -0.78 -12.86 8.13
N GLU A 177 -0.59 -13.16 9.42
CA GLU A 177 -0.32 -14.54 9.87
C GLU A 177 -1.46 -15.49 9.47
N LEU A 178 -2.73 -15.09 9.65
CA LEU A 178 -3.88 -15.89 9.22
C LEU A 178 -3.89 -16.11 7.71
N SER A 179 -3.67 -15.03 6.93
CA SER A 179 -3.64 -15.07 5.47
C SER A 179 -2.56 -16.02 4.97
N ASP A 180 -1.36 -16.00 5.56
CA ASP A 180 -0.26 -16.88 5.18
C ASP A 180 -0.62 -18.35 5.44
N ARG A 181 -1.23 -18.65 6.61
CA ARG A 181 -1.68 -20.01 6.97
C ARG A 181 -2.81 -20.53 6.08
N VAL A 182 -3.75 -19.67 5.70
CA VAL A 182 -4.84 -20.04 4.79
C VAL A 182 -4.30 -20.30 3.38
N GLN A 183 -3.34 -19.49 2.92
CA GLN A 183 -2.68 -19.62 1.61
C GLN A 183 -1.92 -20.93 1.41
N GLU A 184 -1.45 -21.57 2.49
CA GLU A 184 -0.88 -22.92 2.41
C GLU A 184 -1.87 -23.94 1.81
N ARG A 185 -3.19 -23.66 1.83
CA ARG A 185 -4.27 -24.61 1.49
C ARG A 185 -5.17 -24.15 0.36
N VAL A 186 -5.49 -22.87 0.33
CA VAL A 186 -6.34 -22.26 -0.70
C VAL A 186 -5.74 -20.92 -1.09
N PRO A 187 -5.72 -20.55 -2.38
CA PRO A 187 -5.08 -19.32 -2.85
C PRO A 187 -5.94 -18.08 -2.54
N LEU A 188 -6.23 -17.82 -1.26
CA LEU A 188 -7.00 -16.68 -0.76
C LEU A 188 -6.10 -15.74 0.03
N GLN A 189 -5.89 -14.52 -0.48
CA GLN A 189 -5.02 -13.53 0.15
C GLN A 189 -5.81 -12.58 1.06
N LEU A 190 -6.33 -13.10 2.18
CA LEU A 190 -7.17 -12.38 3.14
C LEU A 190 -6.58 -11.03 3.58
N ALA A 191 -5.25 -10.97 3.80
CA ALA A 191 -4.58 -9.75 4.23
C ALA A 191 -4.56 -8.64 3.18
N SER A 192 -4.70 -8.98 1.89
CA SER A 192 -4.71 -8.00 0.80
C SER A 192 -6.01 -7.19 0.71
N LEU A 193 -7.10 -7.71 1.29
CA LEU A 193 -8.44 -7.13 1.26
C LEU A 193 -9.10 -7.27 2.64
N ALA A 194 -8.51 -6.61 3.64
CA ALA A 194 -8.99 -6.64 5.02
C ALA A 194 -10.43 -6.08 5.16
N ASP A 195 -10.84 -5.19 4.27
CA ASP A 195 -12.20 -4.66 4.16
C ASP A 195 -13.23 -5.75 3.84
N ARG A 196 -12.82 -6.88 3.25
CA ARG A 196 -13.68 -8.00 2.84
C ARG A 196 -13.83 -9.09 3.90
N LEU A 197 -13.19 -8.93 5.06
CA LEU A 197 -13.37 -9.86 6.18
C LEU A 197 -14.84 -9.90 6.63
N GLY A 198 -15.35 -11.10 6.91
CA GLY A 198 -16.73 -11.36 7.29
C GLY A 198 -17.68 -11.48 6.09
N ASN A 199 -17.24 -11.14 4.87
CA ASN A 199 -18.14 -11.14 3.71
C ASN A 199 -18.47 -12.56 3.24
N ILE A 200 -19.61 -12.67 2.56
CA ILE A 200 -20.00 -13.85 1.79
C ILE A 200 -20.09 -13.43 0.32
N VAL A 201 -19.29 -14.09 -0.52
CA VAL A 201 -19.11 -13.75 -1.93
C VAL A 201 -19.65 -14.89 -2.79
N LEU A 202 -20.60 -14.59 -3.66
CA LEU A 202 -21.03 -15.49 -4.72
C LEU A 202 -20.31 -15.10 -6.00
N GLN A 203 -19.53 -16.03 -6.55
CA GLN A 203 -18.84 -15.86 -7.82
C GLN A 203 -19.59 -16.60 -8.92
N LEU A 204 -19.96 -15.88 -9.97
CA LEU A 204 -20.61 -16.37 -11.17
C LEU A 204 -19.66 -16.21 -12.36
N PRO A 205 -18.79 -17.20 -12.65
CA PRO A 205 -17.84 -17.12 -13.76
C PRO A 205 -18.56 -17.09 -15.11
N CYS A 206 -18.25 -16.11 -15.96
CA CYS A 206 -18.83 -16.02 -17.29
C CYS A 206 -18.22 -17.09 -18.19
N THR A 207 -18.97 -18.16 -18.43
CA THR A 207 -18.55 -19.37 -19.16
C THR A 207 -19.45 -19.69 -20.36
N SER A 208 -20.51 -18.89 -20.59
CA SER A 208 -21.35 -19.01 -21.79
C SER A 208 -20.60 -18.65 -23.06
N LEU A 209 -19.52 -17.85 -22.95
CA LEU A 209 -18.72 -17.37 -24.07
C LEU A 209 -17.26 -17.13 -23.66
N LEU A 210 -16.35 -17.43 -24.59
CA LEU A 210 -14.96 -17.00 -24.53
C LEU A 210 -14.75 -15.86 -25.53
N GLY A 211 -14.19 -14.74 -25.06
CA GLY A 211 -13.87 -13.57 -25.87
C GLY A 211 -12.38 -13.26 -25.84
N THR A 212 -11.79 -12.95 -26.98
CA THR A 212 -10.40 -12.51 -27.07
C THR A 212 -10.28 -11.23 -27.89
N PHE A 213 -9.40 -10.33 -27.44
CA PHE A 213 -9.06 -9.08 -28.13
C PHE A 213 -7.59 -9.14 -28.54
N ARG A 214 -7.31 -8.89 -29.82
CA ARG A 214 -5.94 -8.84 -30.35
C ARG A 214 -5.72 -7.48 -30.98
N MET A 215 -4.57 -6.87 -30.69
CA MET A 215 -4.19 -5.61 -31.32
C MET A 215 -3.91 -5.82 -32.81
N THR A 216 -4.30 -4.85 -33.61
CA THR A 216 -4.10 -4.73 -35.05
C THR A 216 -3.60 -3.33 -35.37
N ASP A 217 -3.17 -3.06 -36.60
CA ASP A 217 -2.62 -1.76 -37.00
C ASP A 217 -3.61 -0.61 -36.75
N ASP A 218 -4.89 -0.81 -37.06
CA ASP A 218 -5.96 0.20 -36.96
C ASP A 218 -6.80 0.12 -35.67
N GLY A 219 -6.43 -0.75 -34.72
CA GLY A 219 -7.16 -0.94 -33.46
C GLY A 219 -7.14 -2.39 -32.98
N PHE A 220 -8.30 -3.03 -32.87
CA PHE A 220 -8.42 -4.37 -32.30
C PHE A 220 -9.29 -5.31 -33.12
N SER A 221 -8.88 -6.56 -33.29
CA SER A 221 -9.77 -7.65 -33.69
C SER A 221 -10.34 -8.34 -32.45
N VAL A 222 -11.65 -8.50 -32.40
CA VAL A 222 -12.35 -9.28 -31.38
C VAL A 222 -12.80 -10.61 -31.98
N GLU A 223 -12.57 -11.69 -31.24
CA GLU A 223 -12.97 -13.05 -31.59
C GLU A 223 -13.76 -13.66 -30.42
N VAL A 224 -14.90 -14.28 -30.73
CA VAL A 224 -15.78 -14.91 -29.76
C VAL A 224 -16.11 -16.35 -30.11
N ALA A 225 -16.16 -17.19 -29.08
CA ALA A 225 -16.60 -18.58 -29.18
C ALA A 225 -17.67 -18.85 -28.11
N TRP A 226 -18.86 -19.23 -28.56
CA TRP A 226 -19.95 -19.65 -27.66
C TRP A 226 -19.70 -21.04 -27.11
N HIS A 227 -20.11 -21.26 -25.86
CA HIS A 227 -20.15 -22.61 -25.30
C HIS A 227 -21.07 -23.50 -26.17
N PRO A 228 -20.70 -24.77 -26.46
CA PRO A 228 -21.44 -25.60 -27.43
C PRO A 228 -22.92 -25.83 -27.11
N GLN A 229 -23.29 -25.73 -25.83
CA GLN A 229 -24.67 -25.90 -25.36
C GLN A 229 -25.47 -24.59 -25.27
N VAL A 230 -24.85 -23.45 -25.55
CA VAL A 230 -25.48 -22.13 -25.42
C VAL A 230 -25.86 -21.60 -26.79
N THR A 231 -27.12 -21.19 -26.95
CA THR A 231 -27.60 -20.58 -28.19
C THR A 231 -26.96 -19.19 -28.37
N PRO A 232 -26.28 -18.93 -29.50
CA PRO A 232 -25.75 -17.62 -29.83
C PRO A 232 -26.85 -16.56 -29.84
N ARG A 233 -26.50 -15.36 -29.40
CA ARG A 233 -27.41 -14.20 -29.33
C ARG A 233 -26.66 -12.89 -29.61
N PRO A 234 -27.36 -11.78 -29.89
CA PRO A 234 -26.72 -10.52 -30.26
C PRO A 234 -25.74 -10.02 -29.20
N LEU A 235 -24.51 -9.76 -29.64
CA LEU A 235 -23.45 -9.20 -28.81
C LEU A 235 -22.93 -7.89 -29.41
N ARG A 236 -22.33 -7.07 -28.55
CA ARG A 236 -21.62 -5.86 -28.93
C ARG A 236 -20.25 -5.83 -28.29
N ALA A 237 -19.21 -5.70 -29.11
CA ALA A 237 -17.87 -5.45 -28.60
C ALA A 237 -17.66 -3.95 -28.43
N VAL A 238 -17.06 -3.56 -27.32
CA VAL A 238 -16.74 -2.17 -27.00
C VAL A 238 -15.29 -2.09 -26.53
N THR A 239 -14.60 -1.04 -26.98
CA THR A 239 -13.23 -0.73 -26.57
C THR A 239 -13.12 0.74 -26.21
N SER A 240 -12.30 1.03 -25.21
CA SER A 240 -11.92 2.38 -24.81
C SER A 240 -10.45 2.38 -24.41
N MET A 241 -9.75 3.44 -24.79
CA MET A 241 -8.34 3.64 -24.53
C MET A 241 -8.14 4.98 -23.85
N GLU A 242 -7.35 4.97 -22.80
CA GLU A 242 -7.07 6.17 -22.01
C GLU A 242 -5.57 6.51 -22.06
N PHE A 243 -5.31 7.79 -22.25
CA PHE A 243 -3.97 8.37 -22.13
C PHE A 243 -4.10 9.76 -21.51
N ASP A 244 -3.35 10.00 -20.43
CA ASP A 244 -3.32 11.32 -19.75
C ASP A 244 -4.72 11.81 -19.31
N GLY A 245 -5.58 10.88 -18.86
CA GLY A 245 -6.96 11.16 -18.45
C GLY A 245 -7.94 11.40 -19.60
N ALA A 246 -7.49 11.37 -20.86
CA ALA A 246 -8.34 11.53 -22.04
C ALA A 246 -8.66 10.18 -22.68
N VAL A 247 -9.92 9.99 -23.08
CA VAL A 247 -10.31 8.87 -23.95
C VAL A 247 -9.82 9.17 -25.36
N CYS A 248 -8.75 8.48 -25.78
CA CYS A 248 -8.02 8.76 -27.02
C CYS A 248 -8.35 7.79 -28.15
N GLY A 249 -8.75 6.56 -27.82
CA GLY A 249 -9.22 5.56 -28.76
C GLY A 249 -10.50 4.94 -28.24
N TYR A 250 -11.50 4.76 -29.09
CA TYR A 250 -12.78 4.18 -28.68
C TYR A 250 -13.47 3.55 -29.88
N GLY A 251 -14.28 2.53 -29.64
CA GLY A 251 -15.01 1.84 -30.69
C GLY A 251 -16.12 0.96 -30.14
N SER A 252 -17.16 0.80 -30.93
CA SER A 252 -18.26 -0.11 -30.62
C SER A 252 -18.76 -0.74 -31.92
N VAL A 253 -18.85 -2.07 -31.96
CA VAL A 253 -19.31 -2.81 -33.14
C VAL A 253 -20.22 -3.96 -32.71
N PRO A 254 -21.36 -4.17 -33.41
CA PRO A 254 -22.14 -5.38 -33.22
C PRO A 254 -21.36 -6.60 -33.73
N LEU A 255 -21.39 -7.70 -32.97
CA LEU A 255 -20.79 -8.97 -33.34
C LEU A 255 -21.82 -9.81 -34.11
N ASN A 256 -21.93 -9.54 -35.41
CA ASN A 256 -22.81 -10.30 -36.31
C ASN A 256 -22.21 -11.67 -36.70
N SER A 257 -20.91 -11.87 -36.45
CA SER A 257 -20.18 -13.11 -36.69
C SER A 257 -19.28 -13.41 -35.47
N SER A 258 -18.58 -14.55 -35.48
CA SER A 258 -17.60 -14.89 -34.42
C SER A 258 -16.41 -13.93 -34.36
N THR A 259 -16.24 -13.04 -35.35
CA THR A 259 -15.16 -12.06 -35.38
C THR A 259 -15.64 -10.67 -35.80
N ALA A 260 -15.04 -9.62 -35.26
CA ALA A 260 -15.20 -8.25 -35.77
C ALA A 260 -13.95 -7.42 -35.54
N ASN A 261 -13.80 -6.35 -36.32
CA ASN A 261 -12.73 -5.37 -36.15
C ASN A 261 -13.28 -4.10 -35.51
N LEU A 262 -12.60 -3.63 -34.47
CA LEU A 262 -12.80 -2.39 -33.75
C LEU A 262 -11.72 -1.40 -34.18
N ASN A 263 -12.06 -0.46 -35.05
CA ASN A 263 -11.15 0.63 -35.39
C ASN A 263 -11.18 1.68 -34.29
N THR A 264 -10.06 1.87 -33.60
CA THR A 264 -9.93 2.83 -32.49
C THR A 264 -9.28 4.15 -32.91
N ARG A 265 -8.75 4.23 -34.14
CA ARG A 265 -8.00 5.38 -34.71
C ARG A 265 -6.73 5.79 -33.93
N ASP A 266 -6.48 5.14 -32.82
CA ASP A 266 -5.32 5.25 -31.95
C ASP A 266 -5.07 3.84 -31.38
N ASN A 267 -3.81 3.42 -31.31
CA ASN A 267 -3.41 2.12 -30.79
C ASN A 267 -2.59 2.24 -29.49
N SER A 268 -2.49 3.44 -28.91
CA SER A 268 -1.57 3.72 -27.82
C SER A 268 -2.26 4.13 -26.51
N GLY A 269 -1.70 3.71 -25.38
CA GLY A 269 -2.28 3.93 -24.04
C GLY A 269 -2.85 2.65 -23.43
N GLY A 270 -3.49 2.79 -22.27
CA GLY A 270 -4.13 1.66 -21.60
C GLY A 270 -5.50 1.41 -22.22
N SER A 271 -5.75 0.19 -22.71
CA SER A 271 -7.04 -0.18 -23.29
C SER A 271 -7.87 -1.01 -22.31
N LYS A 272 -9.19 -0.87 -22.43
CA LYS A 272 -10.20 -1.69 -21.77
C LYS A 272 -11.18 -2.16 -22.82
N HIS A 273 -11.48 -3.44 -22.80
CA HIS A 273 -12.37 -4.08 -23.74
C HIS A 273 -13.50 -4.78 -23.01
N LEU A 274 -14.70 -4.80 -23.59
CA LEU A 274 -15.82 -5.58 -23.09
C LEU A 274 -16.68 -6.14 -24.22
N ILE A 275 -17.37 -7.24 -23.92
CA ILE A 275 -18.37 -7.88 -24.76
C ILE A 275 -19.69 -7.82 -24.01
N TRP A 276 -20.63 -7.07 -24.57
CA TRP A 276 -21.95 -6.81 -24.03
C TRP A 276 -22.97 -7.71 -24.70
N ASP A 277 -23.80 -8.37 -23.89
CA ASP A 277 -24.96 -9.14 -24.30
C ASP A 277 -26.18 -8.21 -24.39
N GLU A 278 -26.64 -7.94 -25.62
CA GLU A 278 -27.77 -7.03 -25.82
C GLU A 278 -29.10 -7.62 -25.34
N SER A 279 -29.23 -8.95 -25.29
CA SER A 279 -30.48 -9.60 -24.89
C SER A 279 -30.66 -9.63 -23.37
N ASN A 280 -29.57 -9.86 -22.64
CA ASN A 280 -29.61 -9.93 -21.18
C ASN A 280 -29.06 -8.67 -20.49
N GLU A 281 -28.54 -7.70 -21.21
CA GLU A 281 -27.93 -6.49 -20.63
C GLU A 281 -26.83 -6.83 -19.61
N LEU A 282 -25.96 -7.76 -19.99
CA LEU A 282 -24.87 -8.27 -19.16
C LEU A 282 -23.53 -8.18 -19.89
N ILE A 283 -22.46 -8.04 -19.14
CA ILE A 283 -21.08 -8.20 -19.63
C ILE A 283 -20.79 -9.69 -19.64
N LEU A 284 -20.43 -10.24 -20.80
CA LEU A 284 -20.02 -11.65 -20.91
C LEU A 284 -18.51 -11.82 -20.88
N ALA A 285 -17.76 -10.80 -21.29
CA ALA A 285 -16.30 -10.77 -21.16
C ALA A 285 -15.82 -9.32 -20.99
N ALA A 286 -14.78 -9.10 -20.20
CA ALA A 286 -14.05 -7.82 -20.21
C ALA A 286 -12.59 -8.00 -19.83
N THR A 287 -11.77 -6.99 -20.11
CA THR A 287 -10.37 -6.94 -19.69
C THR A 287 -10.17 -5.86 -18.62
N SER A 288 -9.25 -6.06 -17.69
CA SER A 288 -8.67 -4.93 -16.95
C SER A 288 -7.81 -4.08 -17.89
N THR A 289 -7.28 -2.95 -17.39
CA THR A 289 -6.40 -2.08 -18.19
C THR A 289 -5.26 -2.91 -18.76
N THR A 290 -5.17 -2.94 -20.09
CA THR A 290 -4.19 -3.71 -20.85
C THR A 290 -3.30 -2.74 -21.61
N TYR A 291 -1.98 -2.91 -21.50
CA TYR A 291 -1.00 -2.15 -22.28
C TYR A 291 -0.34 -3.08 -23.28
N TYR A 292 -0.23 -2.62 -24.53
CA TYR A 292 0.43 -3.36 -25.60
C TYR A 292 1.84 -2.80 -25.82
N VAL A 293 2.79 -3.71 -26.04
CA VAL A 293 4.19 -3.34 -26.28
C VAL A 293 4.37 -3.03 -27.76
N HIS A 294 4.55 -1.75 -28.09
CA HIS A 294 4.84 -1.30 -29.46
C HIS A 294 6.33 -1.33 -29.80
N GLN A 295 7.19 -1.19 -28.78
CA GLN A 295 8.63 -1.08 -28.97
C GLN A 295 9.40 -1.75 -27.83
N VAL A 296 10.43 -2.51 -28.17
CA VAL A 296 11.35 -3.12 -27.23
C VAL A 296 12.74 -2.51 -27.42
N GLY A 297 13.31 -2.00 -26.32
CA GLY A 297 14.67 -1.49 -26.30
C GLY A 297 15.64 -2.49 -25.69
N ILE A 298 16.56 -3.03 -26.48
CA ILE A 298 17.60 -3.94 -26.00
C ILE A 298 18.88 -3.15 -25.78
N LYS A 299 19.44 -3.22 -24.57
CA LYS A 299 20.74 -2.62 -24.24
C LYS A 299 21.73 -3.73 -23.87
N PRO A 300 22.37 -4.37 -24.86
CA PRO A 300 23.27 -5.48 -24.59
C PRO A 300 24.49 -4.98 -23.84
N SER A 301 25.02 -5.83 -22.95
CA SER A 301 26.28 -5.58 -22.26
C SER A 301 27.22 -6.75 -22.44
N ILE A 302 28.46 -6.49 -22.82
CA ILE A 302 29.51 -7.49 -22.97
C ILE A 302 30.40 -7.45 -21.73
N ASN A 303 30.76 -8.62 -21.19
CA ASN A 303 31.78 -8.69 -20.15
C ASN A 303 33.14 -8.31 -20.75
N VAL A 304 33.78 -7.31 -20.16
CA VAL A 304 35.16 -6.97 -20.51
C VAL A 304 36.06 -8.10 -20.01
N PRO A 305 36.97 -8.65 -20.84
CA PRO A 305 37.81 -9.79 -20.44
C PRO A 305 38.68 -9.52 -19.22
N GLU A 306 39.20 -8.29 -19.10
CA GLU A 306 40.04 -7.91 -17.97
C GLU A 306 39.20 -7.29 -16.83
N PRO A 307 39.23 -7.87 -15.61
CA PRO A 307 38.58 -7.28 -14.46
C PRO A 307 39.38 -6.08 -13.94
N ARG A 308 38.69 -5.11 -13.35
CA ARG A 308 39.36 -4.06 -12.57
C ARG A 308 39.89 -4.67 -11.27
N VAL A 309 41.18 -4.52 -11.02
CA VAL A 309 41.82 -4.93 -9.77
C VAL A 309 42.21 -3.69 -8.97
N PHE A 310 41.83 -3.65 -7.70
CA PHE A 310 42.22 -2.59 -6.77
C PHE A 310 42.26 -3.13 -5.34
N ASN A 311 43.01 -2.48 -4.46
CA ASN A 311 43.09 -2.89 -3.06
C ASN A 311 42.09 -2.07 -2.23
N CYS A 312 41.24 -2.75 -1.47
CA CYS A 312 40.50 -2.15 -0.38
C CYS A 312 41.37 -2.15 0.88
N VAL A 313 41.33 -1.07 1.65
CA VAL A 313 41.84 -1.06 3.02
C VAL A 313 40.75 -1.66 3.90
N GLU A 314 41.02 -2.80 4.53
CA GLU A 314 40.10 -3.43 5.48
C GLU A 314 40.19 -2.71 6.84
N ASP A 315 39.25 -2.98 7.76
CA ASP A 315 39.13 -2.26 9.04
C ASP A 315 40.39 -2.40 9.94
N ASP A 316 41.21 -3.43 9.73
CA ASP A 316 42.48 -3.66 10.42
C ASP A 316 43.68 -2.94 9.77
N GLY A 317 43.43 -2.17 8.70
CA GLY A 317 44.45 -1.45 7.93
C GLY A 317 45.18 -2.32 6.90
N SER A 318 44.86 -3.61 6.79
CA SER A 318 45.43 -4.49 5.77
C SER A 318 44.87 -4.18 4.37
N LEU A 319 45.66 -4.50 3.34
CA LEU A 319 45.26 -4.34 1.95
C LEU A 319 44.69 -5.65 1.42
N SER A 320 43.46 -5.59 0.94
CA SER A 320 42.70 -6.72 0.38
C SER A 320 42.41 -6.46 -1.08
N SER A 321 43.06 -7.23 -1.96
CA SER A 321 42.86 -7.10 -3.41
C SER A 321 41.46 -7.56 -3.80
N LYS A 322 40.66 -6.64 -4.36
CA LYS A 322 39.35 -6.93 -4.97
C LYS A 322 39.47 -6.94 -6.49
N ARG A 323 38.81 -7.91 -7.12
CA ARG A 323 38.67 -8.01 -8.58
C ARG A 323 37.20 -7.82 -8.94
N VAL A 324 36.89 -6.83 -9.77
CA VAL A 324 35.53 -6.52 -10.22
C VAL A 324 35.47 -6.69 -11.73
N ALA A 325 34.66 -7.65 -12.18
CA ALA A 325 34.38 -7.84 -13.60
C ALA A 325 33.67 -6.59 -14.15
N LEU A 326 34.17 -6.05 -15.27
CA LEU A 326 33.58 -4.89 -15.91
C LEU A 326 32.61 -5.34 -17.01
N ARG A 327 31.55 -4.55 -17.23
CA ARG A 327 30.62 -4.72 -18.34
C ARG A 327 30.62 -3.48 -19.20
N MET A 328 30.82 -3.65 -20.50
CA MET A 328 30.67 -2.59 -21.50
C MET A 328 29.24 -2.61 -22.02
N SER A 329 28.52 -1.50 -21.87
CA SER A 329 27.19 -1.34 -22.47
C SER A 329 27.34 -0.95 -23.94
N LEU A 330 26.68 -1.69 -24.82
CA LEU A 330 26.53 -1.31 -26.22
C LEU A 330 25.39 -0.27 -26.40
N PRO A 331 25.36 0.45 -27.53
CA PRO A 331 24.23 1.31 -27.86
C PRO A 331 22.90 0.57 -27.79
N LYS A 332 21.85 1.30 -27.37
CA LYS A 332 20.48 0.77 -27.31
C LYS A 332 20.02 0.44 -28.72
N GLN A 333 19.65 -0.82 -28.96
CA GLN A 333 18.93 -1.23 -30.15
C GLN A 333 17.43 -1.13 -29.88
N LEU A 334 16.68 -0.63 -30.85
CA LEU A 334 15.22 -0.49 -30.78
C LEU A 334 14.59 -1.40 -31.83
N VAL A 335 13.63 -2.21 -31.42
CA VAL A 335 12.83 -3.07 -32.30
C VAL A 335 11.36 -2.66 -32.15
N GLY A 336 10.66 -2.50 -33.27
CA GLY A 336 9.29 -1.97 -33.33
C GLY A 336 9.25 -0.53 -33.86
N GLU A 337 8.04 -0.01 -34.06
CA GLU A 337 7.85 1.34 -34.59
C GLU A 337 8.40 2.40 -33.63
N SER A 338 9.15 3.37 -34.16
CA SER A 338 9.61 4.49 -33.37
C SER A 338 8.44 5.45 -33.14
N SER A 339 8.01 5.62 -31.89
CA SER A 339 7.09 6.71 -31.49
C SER A 339 7.75 8.11 -31.51
N GLN A 340 8.97 8.19 -32.04
CA GLN A 340 9.72 9.43 -32.23
C GLN A 340 8.90 10.37 -33.12
N HIS A 341 8.70 11.60 -32.65
CA HIS A 341 7.94 12.67 -33.32
C HIS A 341 6.40 12.57 -33.29
N THR A 342 5.82 11.90 -32.30
CA THR A 342 4.36 11.95 -32.07
C THR A 342 3.96 13.08 -31.11
N PHE A 343 2.71 13.56 -31.17
CA PHE A 343 2.17 14.54 -30.20
C PHE A 343 2.32 14.05 -28.74
N ARG A 344 2.33 12.73 -28.53
CA ARG A 344 2.46 12.09 -27.21
C ARG A 344 3.82 12.30 -26.57
N GLU A 345 4.90 12.51 -27.32
CA GLU A 345 6.20 12.87 -26.73
C GLU A 345 6.13 14.21 -26.00
N TRP A 346 5.40 15.17 -26.55
CA TRP A 346 5.16 16.47 -25.91
C TRP A 346 4.28 16.31 -24.67
N THR A 347 3.25 15.48 -24.74
CA THR A 347 2.42 15.14 -23.58
C THR A 347 3.25 14.48 -22.47
N HIS A 348 4.12 13.52 -22.78
CA HIS A 348 5.02 12.91 -21.79
C HIS A 348 5.98 13.93 -21.15
N LYS A 349 6.57 14.83 -21.95
CA LYS A 349 7.41 15.91 -21.42
C LYS A 349 6.62 16.84 -20.49
N ARG A 350 5.35 17.14 -20.83
CA ARG A 350 4.44 17.90 -19.97
C ARG A 350 4.15 17.14 -18.68
N ILE A 351 3.70 15.89 -18.76
CA ILE A 351 3.42 15.03 -17.58
C ILE A 351 4.63 15.00 -16.64
N TYR A 352 5.85 14.84 -17.17
CA TYR A 352 7.07 14.87 -16.36
C TYR A 352 7.27 16.21 -15.64
N LYS A 353 7.09 17.34 -16.33
CA LYS A 353 7.22 18.67 -15.74
C LYS A 353 6.12 18.94 -14.71
N ASP A 354 4.89 18.52 -14.99
CA ASP A 354 3.75 18.67 -14.10
C ASP A 354 3.94 17.82 -12.84
N GLU A 355 4.43 16.59 -12.98
CA GLU A 355 4.76 15.73 -11.85
C GLU A 355 5.89 16.33 -11.01
N GLN A 356 6.96 16.86 -11.62
CA GLN A 356 8.01 17.56 -10.89
C GLN A 356 7.44 18.76 -10.11
N THR A 357 6.61 19.57 -10.76
CA THR A 357 5.95 20.74 -10.13
C THR A 357 5.04 20.31 -8.98
N ARG A 358 4.27 19.23 -9.16
CA ARG A 358 3.38 18.66 -8.14
C ARG A 358 4.16 18.13 -6.95
N LEU A 359 5.26 17.40 -7.19
CA LEU A 359 6.13 16.88 -6.12
C LEU A 359 6.75 18.01 -5.30
N GLU A 360 7.13 19.11 -5.96
CA GLU A 360 7.61 20.31 -5.29
C GLU A 360 6.48 20.98 -4.50
N GLN A 361 5.31 21.25 -5.09
CA GLN A 361 4.17 21.89 -4.42
C GLN A 361 3.66 21.11 -3.20
N THR A 362 3.54 19.80 -3.34
CA THR A 362 3.13 18.88 -2.25
C THR A 362 4.24 18.58 -1.26
N ARG A 363 5.46 19.08 -1.49
CA ARG A 363 6.66 18.79 -0.69
C ARG A 363 6.97 17.30 -0.57
N HIS A 364 6.52 16.49 -1.52
CA HIS A 364 6.91 15.10 -1.64
C HIS A 364 8.40 14.96 -1.97
N PHE A 365 8.92 15.88 -2.80
CA PHE A 365 10.34 15.98 -3.10
C PHE A 365 10.73 17.44 -3.29
N VAL A 366 11.66 17.92 -2.47
CA VAL A 366 12.25 19.27 -2.61
C VAL A 366 13.75 19.18 -2.48
N GLN A 367 14.46 19.73 -3.46
CA GLN A 367 15.89 19.92 -3.38
C GLN A 367 16.22 21.36 -2.99
N TYR A 368 16.96 21.53 -1.90
CA TYR A 368 17.43 22.83 -1.47
C TYR A 368 18.87 23.04 -1.92
N ARG A 369 19.08 24.10 -2.71
CA ARG A 369 20.39 24.61 -3.10
C ARG A 369 20.52 25.99 -2.47
N PRO A 370 21.28 26.14 -1.36
CA PRO A 370 21.42 27.43 -0.71
C PRO A 370 22.02 28.44 -1.69
N ASP A 371 21.40 29.61 -1.80
CA ASP A 371 21.98 30.74 -2.50
C ASP A 371 23.07 31.37 -1.60
N PRO A 372 24.35 31.37 -2.02
CA PRO A 372 25.41 32.04 -1.28
C PRO A 372 25.14 33.51 -1.02
N GLY A 373 24.37 34.19 -1.90
CA GLY A 373 23.97 35.59 -1.76
C GLY A 373 22.82 35.84 -0.78
N ASN A 374 22.03 34.82 -0.43
CA ASN A 374 20.92 34.94 0.51
C ASN A 374 20.69 33.67 1.35
N PRO A 375 21.58 33.38 2.31
CA PRO A 375 21.49 32.18 3.15
C PRO A 375 20.27 32.21 4.09
N VAL A 376 19.79 33.41 4.47
CA VAL A 376 18.63 33.57 5.37
C VAL A 376 17.35 33.15 4.66
N ALA A 377 17.14 33.59 3.41
CA ALA A 377 15.98 33.17 2.62
C ALA A 377 16.01 31.66 2.34
N SER A 378 17.19 31.10 2.06
CA SER A 378 17.38 29.66 1.83
C SER A 378 17.00 28.83 3.06
N ARG A 379 17.42 29.26 4.26
CA ARG A 379 16.98 28.64 5.53
C ARG A 379 15.49 28.80 5.75
N ARG A 380 14.96 30.01 5.58
CA ARG A 380 13.53 30.29 5.80
C ARG A 380 12.66 29.38 4.93
N LYS A 381 12.98 29.23 3.65
CA LYS A 381 12.26 28.32 2.74
C LYS A 381 12.21 26.89 3.27
N ALA A 382 13.34 26.33 3.69
CA ALA A 382 13.39 24.96 4.18
C ALA A 382 12.60 24.76 5.49
N ILE A 383 12.63 25.74 6.40
CA ILE A 383 11.83 25.71 7.63
C ILE A 383 10.34 25.89 7.34
N ASP A 384 9.97 26.80 6.44
CA ASP A 384 8.57 27.02 6.05
C ASP A 384 7.97 25.79 5.36
N ASP A 385 8.77 25.03 4.62
CA ASP A 385 8.35 23.77 4.01
C ASP A 385 8.12 22.67 5.08
N ILE A 386 8.93 22.62 6.14
CA ILE A 386 8.66 21.77 7.31
C ILE A 386 7.36 22.19 8.02
N ARG A 387 7.16 23.50 8.22
CA ARG A 387 5.94 24.06 8.83
C ARG A 387 4.70 23.76 8.00
N PHE A 388 4.81 23.83 6.67
CA PHE A 388 3.74 23.46 5.75
C PHE A 388 3.31 22.00 5.97
N LEU A 389 4.27 21.07 6.06
CA LEU A 389 3.96 19.67 6.35
C LEU A 389 3.30 19.48 7.72
N ILE A 390 3.78 20.20 8.75
CA ILE A 390 3.18 20.19 10.09
C ILE A 390 1.73 20.67 10.06
N ASP A 391 1.44 21.75 9.35
CA ASP A 391 0.08 22.30 9.22
C ASP A 391 -0.84 21.34 8.45
N GLN A 392 -0.35 20.70 7.39
CA GLN A 392 -1.14 19.79 6.57
C GLN A 392 -1.43 18.44 7.26
N TYR A 393 -0.43 17.85 7.94
CA TYR A 393 -0.51 16.45 8.40
C TYR A 393 -0.46 16.29 9.93
N GLY A 394 -0.28 17.38 10.68
CA GLY A 394 -0.04 17.34 12.13
C GLY A 394 -1.24 17.02 13.02
N LYS A 395 -2.47 16.91 12.48
CA LYS A 395 -3.69 16.67 13.26
C LYS A 395 -3.59 15.42 14.16
N GLY A 396 -3.02 14.34 13.64
CA GLY A 396 -2.83 13.08 14.38
C GLY A 396 -1.59 13.06 15.28
N GLY A 397 -0.76 14.10 15.25
CA GLY A 397 0.53 14.19 15.95
C GLY A 397 1.71 14.50 15.02
N VAL A 398 2.81 14.96 15.59
CA VAL A 398 4.05 15.30 14.86
C VAL A 398 5.27 14.82 15.64
N TRP A 399 6.06 13.93 15.06
CA TRP A 399 7.27 13.43 15.70
C TRP A 399 8.51 13.84 14.91
N LEU A 400 9.49 14.39 15.61
CA LEU A 400 10.74 14.90 15.05
C LEU A 400 11.90 14.09 15.60
N TRP A 401 12.59 13.38 14.72
CA TRP A 401 13.71 12.52 15.04
C TRP A 401 14.97 13.09 14.41
N ASP A 402 15.86 13.70 15.20
CA ASP A 402 17.08 14.31 14.69
C ASP A 402 18.17 14.37 15.78
N PRO A 403 19.36 13.80 15.56
CA PRO A 403 20.37 13.70 16.60
C PRO A 403 20.97 15.04 17.05
N TYR A 404 20.83 16.10 16.25
CA TYR A 404 21.31 17.45 16.55
C TYR A 404 20.18 18.43 16.91
N LEU A 405 18.98 17.91 17.17
CA LEU A 405 17.81 18.73 17.43
C LEU A 405 18.03 19.61 18.68
N SER A 406 17.62 20.88 18.58
CA SER A 406 17.72 21.87 19.65
C SER A 406 16.38 22.52 19.97
N ALA A 407 16.28 23.17 21.13
CA ALA A 407 15.12 23.96 21.55
C ALA A 407 14.73 25.02 20.51
N ARG A 408 15.72 25.66 19.87
CA ARG A 408 15.48 26.62 18.78
C ARG A 408 14.83 25.94 17.58
N ASP A 409 15.25 24.74 17.23
CA ASP A 409 14.65 24.00 16.12
C ASP A 409 13.19 23.63 16.43
N LEU A 410 12.87 23.28 17.69
CA LEU A 410 11.48 23.05 18.11
C LEU A 410 10.63 24.31 18.03
N LEU A 411 11.18 25.45 18.47
CA LEU A 411 10.52 26.76 18.35
C LEU A 411 10.31 27.16 16.89
N ASP A 412 11.29 26.90 16.02
CA ASP A 412 11.21 27.16 14.59
C ASP A 412 10.24 26.18 13.87
N THR A 413 9.89 25.03 14.46
CA THR A 413 9.11 23.96 13.80
C THR A 413 7.86 23.56 14.59
N LEU A 414 7.96 22.66 15.58
CA LEU A 414 6.82 22.07 16.29
C LEU A 414 5.90 23.11 16.96
N PHE A 415 6.45 24.22 17.46
CA PHE A 415 5.66 25.32 18.04
C PHE A 415 4.75 26.02 17.04
N HIS A 416 4.96 25.83 15.73
CA HIS A 416 4.08 26.37 14.69
C HIS A 416 2.92 25.43 14.33
N CYS A 417 2.76 24.30 15.03
CA CYS A 417 1.62 23.42 14.83
C CYS A 417 0.32 24.10 15.24
N ARG A 418 -0.66 24.16 14.34
CA ARG A 418 -1.98 24.79 14.58
C ARG A 418 -3.01 23.83 15.18
N HIS A 419 -2.72 22.53 15.20
CA HIS A 419 -3.62 21.49 15.69
C HIS A 419 -3.54 21.38 17.21
N SER A 420 -4.41 22.10 17.90
CA SER A 420 -4.48 22.07 19.37
C SER A 420 -4.69 20.64 19.90
N GLY A 421 -3.88 20.24 20.88
CA GLY A 421 -3.96 18.91 21.49
C GLY A 421 -3.26 17.80 20.69
N ALA A 422 -2.69 18.09 19.52
CA ALA A 422 -1.96 17.10 18.74
C ALA A 422 -0.69 16.65 19.48
N PRO A 423 -0.46 15.33 19.66
CA PRO A 423 0.69 14.82 20.40
C PRO A 423 1.98 15.02 19.62
N MET A 424 2.92 15.74 20.21
CA MET A 424 4.22 16.07 19.61
C MET A 424 5.36 15.41 20.38
N ARG A 425 6.25 14.75 19.64
CA ARG A 425 7.41 14.04 20.21
C ARG A 425 8.69 14.52 19.53
N ALA A 426 9.68 14.92 20.30
CA ALA A 426 10.98 15.32 19.78
C ALA A 426 12.06 14.43 20.40
N LEU A 427 12.98 13.93 19.58
CA LEU A 427 14.06 13.05 20.02
C LEU A 427 15.42 13.53 19.50
N THR A 428 16.37 13.73 20.41
CA THR A 428 17.75 14.13 20.12
C THR A 428 18.78 13.14 20.69
N ASP A 429 19.98 13.13 20.10
CA ASP A 429 21.15 12.42 20.66
C ASP A 429 22.06 13.38 21.46
N GLY A 430 21.64 14.65 21.61
CA GLY A 430 22.39 15.69 22.31
C GLY A 430 23.71 16.05 21.63
N MET A 431 23.81 15.81 20.31
CA MET A 431 24.99 16.18 19.54
C MET A 431 24.93 17.67 19.19
N GLU A 432 26.05 18.37 19.36
CA GLU A 432 26.17 19.76 18.93
C GLU A 432 26.66 19.84 17.47
N PRO A 433 26.12 20.76 16.65
CA PRO A 433 26.60 20.99 15.30
C PRO A 433 28.11 21.31 15.29
N ARG A 434 28.85 20.77 14.33
CA ARG A 434 30.26 21.15 14.15
C ARG A 434 30.33 22.61 13.70
N GLU A 435 30.94 23.49 14.51
CA GLU A 435 31.33 24.82 14.06
C GLU A 435 32.28 24.68 12.87
N ARG A 436 32.00 25.41 11.77
CA ARG A 436 32.92 25.47 10.63
C ARG A 436 34.20 26.15 11.11
N ALA A 437 35.31 25.42 11.10
CA ALA A 437 36.62 26.01 11.34
C ALA A 437 36.85 27.14 10.33
N SER A 438 37.26 28.31 10.81
CA SER A 438 37.68 29.44 9.98
C SER A 438 38.89 29.01 9.12
N PRO A 439 38.98 29.42 7.83
CA PRO A 439 40.00 28.92 6.90
C PRO A 439 41.46 29.30 7.23
N LYS A 440 41.75 29.97 8.36
CA LYS A 440 43.06 30.56 8.64
C LYS A 440 44.03 29.69 9.45
N ASP A 441 43.64 28.51 9.92
CA ASP A 441 44.51 27.67 10.77
C ASP A 441 44.82 26.30 10.15
N VAL A 442 45.60 26.30 9.07
CA VAL A 442 46.22 25.09 8.51
C VAL A 442 47.36 24.64 9.42
N GLY A 443 47.02 23.96 10.52
CA GLY A 443 47.96 23.41 11.50
C GLY A 443 47.38 23.12 12.89
N ALA A 444 46.16 23.59 13.18
CA ALA A 444 45.52 23.44 14.48
C ALA A 444 44.70 22.14 14.79
N PRO A 445 44.51 21.12 13.92
CA PRO A 445 43.63 19.98 14.28
C PRO A 445 44.17 19.16 15.47
N MET A 446 45.47 18.89 15.47
CA MET A 446 46.11 18.02 16.45
C MET A 446 46.18 18.68 17.85
N LYS A 447 46.50 19.98 17.91
CA LYS A 447 46.57 20.75 19.17
C LYS A 447 45.18 20.98 19.80
N ALA A 448 44.14 21.16 19.00
CA ALA A 448 42.76 21.27 19.49
C ALA A 448 42.21 19.94 20.03
N TYR A 449 42.57 18.82 19.40
CA TYR A 449 42.26 17.47 19.88
C TYR A 449 42.91 17.18 21.24
N PHE A 450 44.22 17.45 21.39
CA PHE A 450 44.92 17.26 22.66
C PHE A 450 44.43 18.23 23.76
N ARG A 451 44.08 19.48 23.44
CA ARG A 451 43.42 20.40 24.41
C ARG A 451 42.04 19.91 24.87
N ARG A 452 41.22 19.37 23.96
CA ARG A 452 39.91 18.80 24.32
C ARG A 452 40.04 17.53 25.16
N LYS A 453 41.03 16.69 24.86
CA LYS A 453 41.34 15.48 25.65
C LYS A 453 41.85 15.85 27.05
N ALA A 454 42.72 16.86 27.17
CA ALA A 454 43.19 17.39 28.44
C ALA A 454 42.06 18.03 29.27
N LYS A 455 41.19 18.87 28.67
CA LYS A 455 40.00 19.42 29.35
C LYS A 455 39.02 18.34 29.80
N ARG A 456 38.87 17.24 29.05
CA ARG A 456 38.04 16.09 29.46
C ARG A 456 38.65 15.33 30.65
N GLN A 457 39.98 15.20 30.70
CA GLN A 457 40.68 14.57 31.83
C GLN A 457 40.70 15.45 33.08
N GLU A 458 40.79 16.78 32.94
CA GLU A 458 40.67 17.73 34.05
C GLU A 458 39.23 17.82 34.57
N ALA A 459 38.22 17.83 33.69
CA ALA A 459 36.80 17.79 34.09
C ALA A 459 36.39 16.46 34.73
N ALA A 460 37.10 15.35 34.43
CA ALA A 460 36.92 14.08 35.13
C ALA A 460 37.54 14.06 36.54
N ARG A 461 38.50 14.96 36.82
CA ARG A 461 39.17 15.09 38.14
C ARG A 461 38.51 16.14 39.04
N ALA A 462 37.93 17.19 38.48
CA ALA A 462 37.15 18.18 39.23
C ALA A 462 35.65 17.85 39.08
N GLY A 463 35.05 17.22 40.08
CA GLY A 463 33.65 16.75 40.10
C GLY A 463 32.56 17.82 39.91
N ARG A 464 32.54 18.49 38.75
CA ARG A 464 31.49 19.39 38.27
C ARG A 464 30.62 18.65 37.26
N THR A 465 29.30 18.86 37.38
CA THR A 465 28.20 18.36 36.56
C THR A 465 28.57 18.08 35.10
N GLY A 466 28.38 16.84 34.63
CA GLY A 466 28.81 16.40 33.29
C GLY A 466 28.13 17.15 32.12
N PRO A 467 28.77 17.16 30.93
CA PRO A 467 28.36 17.96 29.75
C PRO A 467 26.96 17.69 29.19
N VAL A 468 26.37 16.54 29.53
CA VAL A 468 24.98 16.21 29.15
C VAL A 468 23.97 16.96 30.02
N LYS A 469 24.28 17.16 31.31
CA LYS A 469 23.40 17.89 32.23
C LYS A 469 23.33 19.36 31.83
N THR A 470 24.47 19.97 31.47
CA THR A 470 24.52 21.35 30.98
C THR A 470 23.72 21.52 29.69
N PHE A 471 23.81 20.59 28.73
CA PHE A 471 22.97 20.65 27.52
C PHE A 471 21.48 20.62 27.83
N ILE A 472 21.03 19.69 28.69
CA ILE A 472 19.62 19.56 29.09
C ILE A 472 19.13 20.86 29.73
N ASP A 473 19.92 21.42 30.64
CA ASP A 473 19.59 22.66 31.35
C ASP A 473 19.51 23.85 30.37
N ASP A 474 20.41 23.94 29.39
CA ASP A 474 20.39 24.97 28.35
C ASP A 474 19.14 24.86 27.44
N GLN A 475 18.77 23.64 27.04
CA GLN A 475 17.55 23.42 26.25
C GLN A 475 16.29 23.79 27.03
N ARG A 476 16.22 23.41 28.31
CA ARG A 476 15.10 23.79 29.20
C ARG A 476 15.01 25.30 29.34
N ALA A 477 16.13 25.96 29.63
CA ALA A 477 16.17 27.42 29.77
C ALA A 477 15.72 28.13 28.48
N ALA A 478 16.13 27.63 27.32
CA ALA A 478 15.71 28.19 26.03
C ALA A 478 14.19 28.06 25.80
N LEU A 479 13.60 26.89 26.09
CA LEU A 479 12.16 26.66 25.96
C LEU A 479 11.36 27.45 27.00
N SER A 480 11.79 27.50 28.26
CA SER A 480 11.13 28.32 29.30
C SER A 480 11.12 29.80 28.93
N ARG A 481 12.23 30.30 28.36
CA ARG A 481 12.37 31.73 28.04
C ARG A 481 11.55 32.13 26.80
N ALA A 482 11.45 31.27 25.80
CA ALA A 482 10.88 31.61 24.49
C ALA A 482 9.54 30.92 24.18
N GLY A 483 9.05 30.03 25.05
CA GLY A 483 7.89 29.18 24.78
C GLY A 483 6.53 29.89 24.80
N GLY A 484 6.44 31.10 25.35
CA GLY A 484 5.18 31.85 25.40
C GLY A 484 4.12 31.19 26.31
N ASN A 485 2.85 31.24 25.90
CA ASN A 485 1.71 30.73 26.69
C ASN A 485 1.41 29.23 26.52
N LEU A 486 2.11 28.54 25.60
CA LEU A 486 2.03 27.10 25.35
C LEU A 486 0.61 26.56 25.07
N GLN A 487 -0.33 27.43 24.67
CA GLN A 487 -1.74 27.06 24.54
C GLN A 487 -1.95 25.97 23.48
N GLY A 488 -2.57 24.86 23.88
CA GLY A 488 -2.85 23.72 22.99
C GLY A 488 -1.62 22.88 22.62
N LEU A 489 -0.44 23.19 23.16
CA LEU A 489 0.80 22.44 22.88
C LEU A 489 0.84 21.16 23.73
N VAL A 490 1.03 20.01 23.08
CA VAL A 490 1.28 18.73 23.78
C VAL A 490 2.62 18.19 23.32
N LEU A 491 3.70 18.82 23.79
CA LEU A 491 5.08 18.47 23.41
C LEU A 491 5.80 17.70 24.51
N GLU A 492 6.44 16.61 24.11
CA GLU A 492 7.45 15.90 24.90
C GLU A 492 8.79 15.84 24.12
N TYR A 493 9.87 16.27 24.75
CA TYR A 493 11.21 16.32 24.19
C TYR A 493 12.17 15.48 25.01
N ARG A 494 12.79 14.48 24.37
CA ARG A 494 13.68 13.51 25.01
C ARG A 494 15.08 13.49 24.38
N ILE A 495 16.03 13.03 25.18
CA ILE A 495 17.43 12.83 24.82
C ILE A 495 17.87 11.39 25.10
N ARG A 496 18.58 10.80 24.14
CA ARG A 496 19.28 9.53 24.35
C ARG A 496 20.53 9.76 25.21
N THR A 497 20.60 9.13 26.38
CA THR A 497 21.75 9.27 27.30
C THR A 497 22.18 7.91 27.85
N GLY A 498 23.48 7.73 28.10
CA GLY A 498 24.02 6.46 28.59
C GLY A 498 23.99 5.33 27.54
N GLN A 499 23.79 4.09 28.02
CA GLN A 499 23.77 2.87 27.20
C GLN A 499 22.36 2.44 26.77
N THR A 500 21.33 3.21 27.09
CA THR A 500 19.93 2.88 26.75
C THR A 500 19.53 3.53 25.43
N GLY A 501 18.81 2.78 24.60
CA GLY A 501 18.49 3.15 23.22
C GLY A 501 19.64 2.89 22.23
N LEU A 502 19.31 2.95 20.94
CA LEU A 502 20.27 2.81 19.84
C LEU A 502 20.80 4.18 19.41
N LYS A 503 22.08 4.26 19.04
CA LYS A 503 22.62 5.47 18.38
C LYS A 503 22.00 5.60 17.00
N PHE A 504 21.62 6.82 16.63
CA PHE A 504 20.99 7.09 15.35
C PHE A 504 21.63 8.30 14.67
N HIS A 505 21.65 8.25 13.34
CA HIS A 505 21.99 9.38 12.48
C HIS A 505 20.79 9.85 11.67
N ASP A 506 19.65 9.23 11.90
CA ASP A 506 18.42 9.39 11.15
C ASP A 506 17.76 10.74 11.42
N ARG A 507 17.09 11.28 10.39
CA ARG A 507 16.56 12.63 10.37
C ARG A 507 15.20 12.62 9.70
N PHE A 508 14.16 12.48 10.52
CA PHE A 508 12.80 12.28 10.05
C PHE A 508 11.81 13.24 10.70
N LEU A 509 10.87 13.68 9.89
CA LEU A 509 9.60 14.28 10.32
C LEU A 509 8.49 13.26 10.07
N ILE A 510 7.79 12.85 11.12
CA ILE A 510 6.87 11.71 11.10
C ILE A 510 5.47 12.15 11.55
N PHE A 511 4.45 11.66 10.87
CA PHE A 511 3.04 11.90 11.14
C PHE A 511 2.32 10.56 11.36
N PRO A 512 2.00 10.19 12.62
CA PRO A 512 1.41 8.89 12.96
C PRO A 512 0.05 8.61 12.32
N ARG A 513 -0.82 9.63 12.19
CA ARG A 513 -2.20 9.54 11.65
C ARG A 513 -2.95 8.26 12.09
N PRO A 514 -3.53 8.23 13.31
CA PRO A 514 -4.09 7.00 13.91
C PRO A 514 -5.10 6.26 13.03
N ASP A 515 -5.91 7.00 12.28
CA ASP A 515 -7.01 6.46 11.45
C ASP A 515 -6.60 6.28 9.96
N GLU A 516 -5.35 6.55 9.60
CA GLU A 516 -4.87 6.48 8.23
C GLU A 516 -3.43 5.92 8.13
N THR A 517 -2.89 5.78 6.92
CA THR A 517 -1.49 5.36 6.75
C THR A 517 -0.53 6.41 7.31
N PRO A 518 0.43 6.06 8.19
CA PRO A 518 1.42 7.01 8.69
C PRO A 518 2.31 7.56 7.58
N LEU A 519 2.72 8.81 7.71
CA LEU A 519 3.58 9.49 6.74
C LEU A 519 4.91 9.87 7.38
N ALA A 520 5.99 9.82 6.61
CA ALA A 520 7.31 10.24 7.07
C ALA A 520 8.09 10.94 5.95
N TRP A 521 8.91 11.92 6.33
CA TRP A 521 9.82 12.62 5.44
C TRP A 521 11.25 12.51 5.96
N SER A 522 12.16 12.10 5.08
CA SER A 522 13.61 12.26 5.32
C SER A 522 13.99 13.70 5.08
N LEU A 523 14.71 14.30 6.03
CA LEU A 523 15.12 15.71 5.97
C LEU A 523 16.45 15.91 5.21
N GLY A 524 17.24 14.85 4.98
CA GLY A 524 18.56 14.90 4.34
C GLY A 524 19.65 15.68 5.11
N THR A 525 19.28 16.51 6.08
CA THR A 525 20.12 17.25 7.00
C THR A 525 19.36 17.48 8.31
N SER A 526 20.07 17.84 9.38
CA SER A 526 19.42 18.20 10.64
C SER A 526 18.66 19.51 10.50
N VAL A 527 17.63 19.74 11.31
CA VAL A 527 16.77 20.95 11.25
C VAL A 527 17.61 22.23 11.43
N ASN A 528 18.62 22.19 12.30
CA ASN A 528 19.57 23.29 12.46
C ASN A 528 20.43 23.56 11.21
N GLY A 529 20.57 22.58 10.32
CA GLY A 529 21.31 22.64 9.05
C GLY A 529 20.41 22.92 7.84
N ALA A 530 19.08 22.84 8.01
CA ALA A 530 18.11 23.08 6.94
C ALA A 530 18.34 24.45 6.28
N GLY A 531 18.47 24.40 4.95
CA GLY A 531 18.75 25.53 4.06
C GLY A 531 20.15 26.14 4.14
N LYS A 532 21.08 25.56 4.91
CA LYS A 532 22.49 26.02 5.03
C LYS A 532 23.47 25.28 4.13
N ALA A 533 23.07 24.11 3.63
CA ALA A 533 23.83 23.28 2.71
C ALA A 533 22.87 22.61 1.71
N HIS A 534 23.42 22.02 0.66
CA HIS A 534 22.64 21.16 -0.23
C HIS A 534 22.06 19.99 0.56
N HIS A 535 20.75 19.80 0.46
CA HIS A 535 20.03 18.67 1.04
C HIS A 535 18.70 18.48 0.32
N ILE A 536 18.08 17.33 0.57
CA ILE A 536 16.81 16.92 -0.03
C ILE A 536 15.82 16.62 1.09
N LEU A 537 14.63 17.18 0.99
CA LEU A 537 13.46 16.77 1.75
C LEU A 537 12.64 15.81 0.87
N GLN A 538 12.41 14.59 1.35
CA GLN A 538 11.74 13.57 0.56
C GLN A 538 10.78 12.75 1.42
N ARG A 539 9.55 12.55 0.93
CA ARG A 539 8.59 11.61 1.52
C ARG A 539 9.08 10.18 1.36
N VAL A 540 9.00 9.40 2.42
CA VAL A 540 9.31 7.96 2.43
C VAL A 540 8.07 7.18 2.00
N ASP A 541 8.24 6.19 1.12
CA ASP A 541 7.13 5.38 0.61
C ASP A 541 6.44 4.58 1.74
N ASN A 542 7.22 3.99 2.64
CA ASN A 542 6.72 3.26 3.80
C ASN A 542 6.93 4.04 5.12
N GLY A 543 6.04 4.99 5.40
CA GLY A 543 6.07 5.76 6.64
C GLY A 543 5.85 4.92 7.91
N ARG A 544 5.16 3.77 7.79
CA ARG A 544 4.89 2.88 8.92
C ARG A 544 6.16 2.28 9.52
N LEU A 545 7.09 1.86 8.66
CA LEU A 545 8.37 1.29 9.10
C LEU A 545 9.18 2.31 9.93
N ILE A 546 9.19 3.58 9.52
CA ILE A 546 9.88 4.66 10.25
C ILE A 546 9.16 4.97 11.58
N LEU A 547 7.82 4.97 11.57
CA LEU A 547 7.00 5.17 12.76
C LEU A 547 7.28 4.10 13.82
N ASP A 548 7.25 2.83 13.43
CA ASP A 548 7.42 1.70 14.35
C ASP A 548 8.83 1.72 14.95
N ALA A 549 9.87 2.01 14.15
CA ALA A 549 11.24 2.16 14.65
C ALA A 549 11.40 3.35 15.62
N PHE A 550 10.77 4.48 15.33
CA PHE A 550 10.75 5.62 16.25
C PHE A 550 10.04 5.26 17.55
N ALA A 551 8.89 4.59 17.48
CA ALA A 551 8.10 4.21 18.66
C ALA A 551 8.87 3.24 19.56
N GLU A 552 9.54 2.25 18.97
CA GLU A 552 10.39 1.31 19.72
C GLU A 552 11.51 2.05 20.49
N LEU A 553 12.22 2.96 19.82
CA LEU A 553 13.27 3.76 20.45
C LEU A 553 12.70 4.72 21.51
N TRP A 554 11.54 5.33 21.23
CA TRP A 554 10.85 6.24 22.14
C TRP A 554 10.49 5.54 23.45
N ASP A 555 9.94 4.33 23.37
CA ASP A 555 9.50 3.56 24.54
C ASP A 555 10.69 3.11 25.40
N GLN A 556 11.82 2.73 24.78
CA GLN A 556 13.08 2.47 25.49
C GLN A 556 13.59 3.68 26.29
N LEU A 557 13.21 4.90 25.89
CA LEU A 557 13.62 6.16 26.50
C LEU A 557 12.56 6.79 27.41
N ALA A 558 11.59 6.01 27.91
CA ALA A 558 10.49 6.53 28.75
C ALA A 558 10.91 7.01 30.15
N GLY A 559 12.12 6.68 30.62
CA GLY A 559 12.59 7.08 31.95
C GLY A 559 12.85 8.59 32.09
N SER A 560 12.60 9.15 33.29
CA SER A 560 12.75 10.58 33.59
C SER A 560 14.13 11.18 33.31
N ARG A 561 15.19 10.36 33.37
CA ARG A 561 16.57 10.77 33.02
C ARG A 561 16.77 11.13 31.54
N HIS A 562 15.84 10.71 30.67
CA HIS A 562 15.86 11.01 29.23
C HIS A 562 14.96 12.21 28.90
N LEU A 563 14.21 12.74 29.85
CA LEU A 563 13.28 13.84 29.62
C LEU A 563 14.00 15.19 29.66
N ILE A 564 14.01 15.91 28.53
CA ILE A 564 14.43 17.31 28.50
C ILE A 564 13.27 18.21 28.90
N TRP A 565 12.15 18.11 28.20
CA TRP A 565 11.03 19.01 28.37
C TRP A 565 9.71 18.29 28.15
N LYS A 566 8.71 18.60 28.98
CA LYS A 566 7.33 18.24 28.74
C LYS A 566 6.51 19.51 28.96
N THR A 567 5.52 19.73 28.11
CA THR A 567 4.62 20.89 28.29
C THR A 567 3.98 20.79 29.68
N PRO A 568 4.04 21.85 30.51
CA PRO A 568 3.56 21.84 31.89
C PRO A 568 2.07 21.52 32.04
#